data_AF-A0A7X8M8T4-F1
#
_entry.id   AF-A0A7X8M8T4-F1
#
_cell.length_a   1.000
_cell.length_b   1.000
_cell.length_c   1.000
_cell.angle_alpha   90.00
_cell.angle_beta   90.00
_cell.angle_gamma   90.00
#
_symmetry.space_group_name_H-M   'P 1'
#
loop_
_entity.id
_entity.type
_entity.pdbx_description
1 polymer ?
#
loop_
_entity_poly.entity_id
_entity_poly.type
_entity_poly.pdbx_seq_one_letter_code
_entity_poly.pdbx_strand_id
1 'polypeptide(L)'
;MKKTGFLVFLTTVLCSTVFCPGEDGSGSTAPPDFRDIFADTWVAADALGRTLPDQSSVGPVKQDGQRKVGIVSVMQKMKAEKNKVPKFCFWAFNGEVITVVQNLYDQIYKEGQYRELWFFWDGKPLLLHNDRPDIDADRSEIRHPNPHYDPAAKTDPAHPHYGDPDYTEAFYLDDTKEVKRFFTLRTMWWGYCQWHGQRFVGTEDPWSFGYAMEDTNVRAMSPDQLVSKHAGRKEQVAVTPGQHASTTVGKSWTREHGEPDLNEYDLPESADVPWFGITIENHKGYGIYFQQRWDEADPPFIYLKDWNEWIAGKFV
;
A
#
# COMPACT_ATOMS: atom_id res chain seq x y z
N MET A 1 15.99 -15.55 -16.86
CA MET A 1 15.18 -16.01 -15.71
C MET A 1 13.74 -15.54 -15.92
N LYS A 2 12.73 -16.38 -15.69
CA LYS A 2 11.32 -15.95 -15.81
C LYS A 2 10.98 -15.06 -14.61
N LYS A 3 10.62 -13.78 -14.85
CA LYS A 3 10.03 -12.90 -13.83
C LYS A 3 8.78 -13.60 -13.29
N THR A 4 8.83 -14.13 -12.07
CA THR A 4 7.78 -15.03 -11.53
C THR A 4 7.06 -14.34 -10.38
N GLY A 5 6.17 -13.40 -10.69
CA GLY A 5 5.32 -12.78 -9.68
C GLY A 5 4.75 -11.47 -10.18
N PHE A 6 3.45 -11.45 -10.46
CA PHE A 6 2.69 -10.22 -10.70
C PHE A 6 1.62 -10.19 -9.60
N LEU A 7 1.87 -9.41 -8.54
CA LEU A 7 0.87 -9.16 -7.50
C LEU A 7 0.31 -7.76 -7.71
N VAL A 8 -0.96 -7.69 -8.13
CA VAL A 8 -1.74 -6.45 -8.09
C VAL A 8 -2.25 -6.32 -6.67
N PHE A 9 -1.76 -5.32 -5.93
CA PHE A 9 -2.31 -5.00 -4.62
C PHE A 9 -3.59 -4.19 -4.79
N LEU A 10 -4.60 -4.47 -3.97
CA LEU A 10 -5.66 -3.52 -3.73
C LEU A 10 -5.46 -2.95 -2.32
N THR A 11 -5.01 -1.71 -2.24
CA THR A 11 -4.96 -0.93 -1.00
C THR A 11 -6.39 -0.77 -0.50
N THR A 12 -6.79 -1.64 0.44
CA THR A 12 -7.91 -1.30 1.32
C THR A 12 -7.28 -0.61 2.51
N VAL A 13 -7.28 0.72 2.50
CA VAL A 13 -7.00 1.51 3.70
C VAL A 13 -8.14 1.20 4.67
N LEU A 14 -7.92 0.25 5.58
CA LEU A 14 -8.72 0.14 6.79
C LEU A 14 -8.23 1.24 7.72
N CYS A 15 -8.60 2.48 7.40
CA CYS A 15 -8.48 3.57 8.36
C CYS A 15 -9.43 3.20 9.49
N SER A 16 -8.90 3.02 10.71
CA SER A 16 -9.72 2.98 11.91
C SER A 16 -10.50 4.29 11.95
N THR A 17 -11.74 4.25 11.47
CA THR A 17 -12.66 5.38 11.56
C THR A 17 -13.03 5.55 13.02
N VAL A 18 -12.21 6.30 13.76
CA VAL A 18 -12.79 7.16 14.78
C VAL A 18 -13.68 8.12 14.02
N PHE A 19 -14.96 8.13 14.38
CA PHE A 19 -15.97 9.06 13.88
C PHE A 19 -15.39 10.47 13.69
N CYS A 20 -15.14 10.87 12.44
CA CYS A 20 -15.43 12.24 12.07
C CYS A 20 -16.95 12.25 11.83
N PRO A 21 -17.78 12.85 12.71
CA PRO A 21 -19.13 13.19 12.31
C PRO A 21 -19.04 13.98 11.01
N GLY A 22 -19.90 13.65 10.04
CA GLY A 22 -19.95 14.36 8.77
C GLY A 22 -19.99 15.85 9.06
N GLU A 23 -18.98 16.58 8.57
CA GLU A 23 -19.13 18.01 8.40
C GLU A 23 -20.23 18.20 7.37
N ASP A 24 -21.41 18.59 7.87
CA ASP A 24 -22.36 19.35 7.08
C ASP A 24 -21.56 20.44 6.34
N GLY A 25 -21.80 20.55 5.03
CA GLY A 25 -21.07 21.42 4.11
C GLY A 25 -21.20 22.91 4.42
N SER A 26 -20.57 23.36 5.50
CA SER A 26 -20.38 24.76 5.85
C SER A 26 -19.19 24.87 6.80
N GLY A 27 -17.97 25.09 6.26
CA GLY A 27 -16.84 25.33 7.14
C GLY A 27 -15.42 25.33 6.59
N SER A 28 -15.16 25.08 5.30
CA SER A 28 -13.80 25.27 4.77
C SER A 28 -13.59 26.76 4.43
N THR A 29 -12.84 27.48 5.28
CA THR A 29 -12.30 28.82 5.01
C THR A 29 -11.14 28.77 4.00
N ALA A 30 -11.38 28.17 2.84
CA ALA A 30 -10.48 28.34 1.70
C ALA A 30 -10.60 29.80 1.22
N PRO A 31 -9.50 30.44 0.78
CA PRO A 31 -9.56 31.78 0.19
C PRO A 31 -10.59 31.82 -0.95
N PRO A 32 -11.28 32.93 -1.16
CA PRO A 32 -12.41 33.03 -2.10
C PRO A 32 -12.09 32.72 -3.58
N ASP A 33 -10.82 32.54 -3.93
CA ASP A 33 -10.37 32.21 -5.29
C ASP A 33 -9.94 30.74 -5.47
N PHE A 34 -10.15 29.86 -4.48
CA PHE A 34 -9.84 28.44 -4.63
C PHE A 34 -10.93 27.71 -5.41
N ARG A 35 -10.64 27.32 -6.65
CA ARG A 35 -11.49 26.44 -7.46
C ARG A 35 -11.07 24.99 -7.27
N ASP A 36 -11.90 24.21 -6.59
CA ASP A 36 -11.78 22.76 -6.59
C ASP A 36 -12.04 22.24 -8.01
N ILE A 37 -11.04 21.57 -8.58
CA ILE A 37 -11.12 20.98 -9.93
C ILE A 37 -11.63 19.53 -9.90
N PHE A 38 -11.96 19.00 -8.72
CA PHE A 38 -12.42 17.63 -8.51
C PHE A 38 -11.52 16.59 -9.19
N ALA A 39 -10.20 16.80 -9.13
CA ALA A 39 -9.20 15.89 -9.73
C ALA A 39 -9.29 14.46 -9.16
N ASP A 40 -9.96 14.29 -8.03
CA ASP A 40 -10.28 13.04 -7.34
C ASP A 40 -11.55 12.34 -7.84
N THR A 41 -12.32 12.97 -8.75
CA THR A 41 -13.58 12.43 -9.30
C THR A 41 -13.45 11.84 -10.70
N TRP A 42 -12.23 11.63 -11.20
CA TRP A 42 -12.03 11.18 -12.57
C TRP A 42 -12.50 9.74 -12.80
N VAL A 43 -13.38 9.56 -13.79
CA VAL A 43 -13.80 8.26 -14.29
C VAL A 43 -12.83 7.82 -15.38
N ALA A 44 -11.97 6.85 -15.09
CA ALA A 44 -11.11 6.25 -16.09
C ALA A 44 -11.95 5.43 -17.10
N ALA A 45 -11.73 5.68 -18.39
CA ALA A 45 -12.19 4.83 -19.47
C ALA A 45 -11.00 4.04 -20.02
N ASP A 46 -11.11 2.72 -20.07
CA ASP A 46 -10.04 1.92 -20.66
C ASP A 46 -10.15 1.82 -22.19
N ALA A 47 -9.14 1.22 -22.84
CA ALA A 47 -9.08 1.06 -24.29
C ALA A 47 -10.22 0.19 -24.87
N LEU A 48 -11.02 -0.47 -24.04
CA LEU A 48 -12.20 -1.24 -24.43
C LEU A 48 -13.49 -0.45 -24.24
N GLY A 49 -13.41 0.83 -23.85
CA GLY A 49 -14.55 1.71 -23.61
C GLY A 49 -15.28 1.44 -22.30
N ARG A 50 -14.70 0.67 -21.37
CA ARG A 50 -15.29 0.44 -20.05
C ARG A 50 -14.99 1.63 -19.15
N THR A 51 -16.00 2.14 -18.46
CA THR A 51 -15.88 3.25 -17.52
C THR A 51 -15.98 2.76 -16.08
N LEU A 52 -15.25 3.38 -15.16
CA LEU A 52 -15.52 3.19 -13.72
C LEU A 52 -16.94 3.65 -13.38
N PRO A 53 -17.68 2.93 -12.53
CA PRO A 53 -19.01 3.36 -12.13
C PRO A 53 -18.91 4.61 -11.24
N ASP A 54 -19.74 5.61 -11.53
CA ASP A 54 -19.79 6.87 -10.78
C ASP A 54 -20.68 6.77 -9.54
N GLN A 55 -20.73 7.84 -8.75
CA GLN A 55 -21.57 7.93 -7.55
C GLN A 55 -23.06 7.66 -7.83
N SER A 56 -23.55 8.06 -9.01
CA SER A 56 -24.95 7.81 -9.41
C SER A 56 -25.21 6.32 -9.63
N SER A 57 -24.18 5.58 -10.03
CA SER A 57 -24.22 4.15 -10.31
C SER A 57 -24.02 3.28 -9.05
N VAL A 58 -23.14 3.69 -8.14
CA VAL A 58 -22.78 2.87 -6.95
C VAL A 58 -23.58 3.24 -5.69
N GLY A 59 -24.12 4.46 -5.62
CA GLY A 59 -24.87 4.96 -4.48
C GLY A 59 -23.99 5.36 -3.28
N PRO A 60 -24.60 5.88 -2.20
CA PRO A 60 -23.88 6.32 -1.01
C PRO A 60 -23.25 5.15 -0.24
N VAL A 61 -22.34 5.48 0.69
CA VAL A 61 -21.75 4.52 1.62
C VAL A 61 -22.84 3.76 2.38
N LYS A 62 -22.75 2.42 2.40
CA LYS A 62 -23.70 1.55 3.10
C LYS A 62 -23.67 1.79 4.61
N GLN A 63 -24.85 1.93 5.21
CA GLN A 63 -25.05 2.20 6.65
C GLN A 63 -25.39 0.93 7.46
N ASP A 64 -25.45 -0.24 6.80
CA ASP A 64 -25.90 -1.51 7.38
C ASP A 64 -24.81 -2.25 8.18
N GLY A 65 -23.62 -1.65 8.32
CA GLY A 65 -22.47 -2.25 8.99
C GLY A 65 -21.85 -3.44 8.24
N GLN A 66 -22.41 -3.90 7.12
CA GLN A 66 -21.88 -5.01 6.34
C GLN A 66 -20.88 -4.53 5.30
N ARG A 67 -19.69 -4.16 5.77
CA ARG A 67 -18.55 -3.84 4.90
C ARG A 67 -17.93 -5.13 4.35
N LYS A 68 -18.56 -5.72 3.33
CA LYS A 68 -17.91 -6.77 2.53
C LYS A 68 -16.78 -6.13 1.71
N VAL A 69 -15.62 -6.77 1.65
CA VAL A 69 -14.52 -6.33 0.80
C VAL A 69 -14.99 -6.42 -0.66
N GLY A 70 -15.41 -5.29 -1.22
CA GLY A 70 -16.16 -5.23 -2.48
C GLY A 70 -15.44 -5.92 -3.62
N ILE A 71 -14.12 -5.73 -3.73
CA ILE A 71 -13.31 -6.36 -4.78
C ILE A 71 -13.27 -7.89 -4.68
N VAL A 72 -13.28 -8.46 -3.47
CA VAL A 72 -13.17 -9.91 -3.30
C VAL A 72 -14.42 -10.59 -3.83
N SER A 73 -15.58 -9.98 -3.61
CA SER A 73 -16.84 -10.45 -4.20
C SER A 73 -16.83 -10.40 -5.74
N VAL A 74 -16.18 -9.39 -6.33
CA VAL A 74 -16.01 -9.27 -7.78
C VAL A 74 -15.07 -10.35 -8.30
N MET A 75 -13.93 -10.57 -7.63
CA MET A 75 -13.00 -11.65 -7.99
C MET A 75 -13.65 -13.04 -7.91
N GLN A 76 -14.51 -13.29 -6.93
CA GLN A 76 -15.27 -14.54 -6.86
C GLN A 76 -16.23 -14.72 -8.04
N LYS A 77 -16.94 -13.65 -8.43
CA LYS A 77 -17.82 -13.67 -9.63
C LYS A 77 -17.02 -13.94 -10.90
N MET A 78 -15.93 -13.19 -11.11
CA MET A 78 -15.03 -13.39 -12.24
C MET A 78 -14.51 -14.83 -12.29
N LYS A 79 -14.16 -15.42 -11.15
CA LYS A 79 -13.71 -16.81 -11.06
C LYS A 79 -14.83 -17.80 -11.37
N ALA A 80 -16.07 -17.55 -10.93
CA ALA A 80 -17.23 -18.36 -11.30
C ALA A 80 -17.51 -18.34 -12.81
N GLU A 81 -17.19 -17.22 -13.47
CA GLU A 81 -17.19 -17.05 -14.93
C GLU A 81 -15.96 -17.66 -15.61
N LYS A 82 -15.09 -18.36 -14.88
CA LYS A 82 -13.85 -19.01 -15.35
C LYS A 82 -12.76 -18.02 -15.79
N ASN A 83 -12.83 -16.76 -15.38
CA ASN A 83 -11.73 -15.82 -15.56
C ASN A 83 -10.58 -16.14 -14.61
N LYS A 84 -9.35 -15.85 -15.06
CA LYS A 84 -8.20 -15.79 -14.16
C LYS A 84 -8.32 -14.53 -13.31
N VAL A 85 -8.14 -14.68 -12.01
CA VAL A 85 -8.21 -13.58 -11.04
C VAL A 85 -6.91 -13.47 -10.25
N PRO A 86 -6.52 -12.26 -9.85
CA PRO A 86 -5.35 -12.08 -8.99
C PRO A 86 -5.57 -12.73 -7.62
N LYS A 87 -4.47 -12.96 -6.91
CA LYS A 87 -4.48 -13.26 -5.49
C LYS A 87 -4.30 -11.95 -4.71
N PHE A 88 -4.70 -11.94 -3.45
CA PHE A 88 -4.56 -10.76 -2.59
C PHE A 88 -3.92 -11.10 -1.23
N CYS A 89 -3.33 -10.08 -0.62
CA CYS A 89 -3.05 -10.03 0.80
C CYS A 89 -3.44 -8.63 1.32
N PHE A 90 -3.50 -8.46 2.64
CA PHE A 90 -3.77 -7.16 3.25
C PHE A 90 -2.48 -6.43 3.62
N TRP A 91 -2.58 -5.12 3.69
CA TRP A 91 -1.56 -4.24 4.24
C TRP A 91 -2.19 -3.34 5.31
N ALA A 92 -1.76 -3.50 6.55
CA ALA A 92 -2.20 -2.68 7.68
C ALA A 92 -1.01 -1.87 8.19
N PHE A 93 -1.13 -0.54 8.29
CA PHE A 93 0.08 0.28 8.42
C PHE A 93 -0.06 1.57 9.25
N ASN A 94 -1.27 2.12 9.37
CA ASN A 94 -1.58 3.30 10.19
C ASN A 94 -2.54 2.95 11.34
N GLY A 95 -2.52 3.79 12.38
CA GLY A 95 -3.39 3.67 13.54
C GLY A 95 -3.07 2.44 14.38
N GLU A 96 -4.11 1.83 14.95
CA GLU A 96 -4.04 0.68 15.87
C GLU A 96 -3.69 -0.62 15.10
N VAL A 97 -2.54 -0.63 14.41
CA VAL A 97 -2.17 -1.62 13.40
C VAL A 97 -2.21 -3.04 13.93
N ILE A 98 -1.73 -3.29 15.15
CA ILE A 98 -1.73 -4.65 15.73
C ILE A 98 -3.17 -5.12 15.95
N THR A 99 -4.02 -4.25 16.47
CA THR A 99 -5.45 -4.52 16.67
C THR A 99 -6.15 -4.80 15.34
N VAL A 100 -5.83 -4.02 14.29
CA VAL A 100 -6.37 -4.22 12.94
C VAL A 100 -5.93 -5.58 12.39
N VAL A 101 -4.64 -5.91 12.48
CA VAL A 101 -4.09 -7.20 12.05
C VAL A 101 -4.77 -8.36 12.76
N GLN A 102 -4.94 -8.26 14.09
CA GLN A 102 -5.62 -9.29 14.86
C GLN A 102 -7.07 -9.48 14.42
N ASN A 103 -7.82 -8.39 14.23
CA ASN A 103 -9.19 -8.46 13.73
C ASN A 103 -9.27 -9.06 12.32
N LEU A 104 -8.35 -8.71 11.42
CA LEU A 104 -8.27 -9.30 10.08
C LEU A 104 -8.02 -10.81 10.17
N TYR A 105 -7.11 -11.22 11.05
CA TYR A 105 -6.85 -12.63 11.29
C TYR A 105 -8.10 -13.35 11.77
N ASP A 106 -8.74 -12.90 12.85
CA ASP A 106 -9.89 -13.59 13.44
C ASP A 106 -11.09 -13.63 12.50
N GLN A 107 -11.38 -12.55 11.79
CA GLN A 107 -12.62 -12.45 10.99
C GLN A 107 -12.49 -13.08 9.60
N ILE A 108 -11.30 -13.06 9.01
CA ILE A 108 -11.09 -13.48 7.62
C ILE A 108 -10.26 -14.75 7.56
N TYR A 109 -9.06 -14.73 8.12
CA TYR A 109 -8.09 -15.79 7.89
C TYR A 109 -8.34 -17.04 8.74
N LYS A 110 -8.69 -16.86 10.02
CA LYS A 110 -9.03 -17.94 10.95
C LYS A 110 -10.29 -18.68 10.50
N GLU A 111 -11.28 -17.92 10.03
CA GLU A 111 -12.52 -18.45 9.44
C GLU A 111 -12.34 -19.03 8.03
N GLY A 112 -11.15 -18.92 7.43
CA GLY A 112 -10.86 -19.44 6.10
C GLY A 112 -11.56 -18.72 4.95
N GLN A 113 -12.06 -17.50 5.18
CA GLN A 113 -12.76 -16.73 4.17
C GLN A 113 -11.83 -16.38 3.00
N TYR A 114 -12.30 -16.65 1.78
CA TYR A 114 -11.57 -16.34 0.54
C TYR A 114 -10.21 -17.03 0.42
N ARG A 115 -10.00 -18.17 1.11
CA ARG A 115 -8.73 -18.91 1.12
C ARG A 115 -8.18 -19.21 -0.25
N GLU A 116 -9.05 -19.45 -1.22
CA GLU A 116 -8.70 -19.71 -2.61
C GLU A 116 -8.16 -18.49 -3.37
N LEU A 117 -8.24 -17.29 -2.79
CA LEU A 117 -7.78 -16.01 -3.33
C LEU A 117 -6.61 -15.41 -2.55
N TRP A 118 -6.19 -16.00 -1.42
CA TRP A 118 -5.03 -15.50 -0.69
C TRP A 118 -3.73 -15.65 -1.48
N PHE A 119 -2.86 -14.66 -1.35
CA PHE A 119 -1.49 -14.72 -1.81
C PHE A 119 -0.62 -15.35 -0.73
N PHE A 120 0.17 -16.35 -1.13
CA PHE A 120 1.09 -17.06 -0.23
C PHE A 120 2.54 -16.68 -0.57
N TRP A 121 3.33 -16.46 0.46
CA TRP A 121 4.78 -16.23 0.38
C TRP A 121 5.47 -17.02 1.49
N ASP A 122 6.62 -17.63 1.19
CA ASP A 122 7.31 -18.56 2.11
C ASP A 122 6.39 -19.62 2.75
N GLY A 123 5.44 -20.13 1.97
CA GLY A 123 4.54 -21.21 2.37
C GLY A 123 3.36 -20.81 3.27
N LYS A 124 3.22 -19.54 3.64
CA LYS A 124 2.11 -19.01 4.44
C LYS A 124 1.40 -17.85 3.74
N PRO A 125 0.17 -17.49 4.12
CA PRO A 125 -0.45 -16.27 3.64
C PRO A 125 0.45 -15.07 3.94
N LEU A 126 0.66 -14.19 2.96
CA LEU A 126 1.39 -12.94 3.17
C LEU A 126 0.49 -11.95 3.90
N LEU A 127 1.05 -11.19 4.84
CA LEU A 127 0.46 -9.99 5.39
C LEU A 127 1.54 -8.91 5.44
N LEU A 128 1.24 -7.76 4.86
CA LEU A 128 2.10 -6.60 4.97
C LEU A 128 1.70 -5.79 6.21
N HIS A 129 2.66 -5.35 6.99
CA HIS A 129 2.38 -4.58 8.21
C HIS A 129 3.35 -3.42 8.44
N ASN A 130 3.10 -2.63 9.49
CA ASN A 130 4.07 -1.72 10.07
C ASN A 130 4.70 -2.41 11.29
N ASP A 131 6.00 -2.69 11.24
CA ASP A 131 6.78 -3.31 12.32
C ASP A 131 7.23 -2.30 13.40
N ARG A 132 6.90 -1.03 13.22
CA ARG A 132 7.04 0.05 14.19
C ARG A 132 5.64 0.50 14.63
N PRO A 133 4.87 -0.36 15.32
CA PRO A 133 3.48 -0.09 15.63
C PRO A 133 3.28 1.12 16.56
N ASP A 134 4.35 1.62 17.18
CA ASP A 134 4.35 2.83 17.99
C ASP A 134 4.32 4.13 17.17
N ILE A 135 4.67 4.09 15.88
CA ILE A 135 4.74 5.28 15.01
C ILE A 135 4.23 4.96 13.61
N ASP A 136 3.41 5.85 13.05
CA ASP A 136 2.90 5.74 11.69
C ASP A 136 3.18 7.01 10.86
N ALA A 137 2.49 7.20 9.73
CA ALA A 137 2.68 8.36 8.87
C ALA A 137 2.42 9.71 9.58
N ASP A 138 1.49 9.75 10.52
CA ASP A 138 0.93 10.98 11.09
C ASP A 138 1.01 11.05 12.62
N ARG A 139 1.30 9.93 13.30
CA ARG A 139 1.10 9.76 14.75
C ARG A 139 2.25 8.96 15.37
N SER A 140 2.43 9.19 16.66
CA SER A 140 3.33 8.42 17.53
C SER A 140 2.61 8.00 18.81
N GLU A 141 3.25 7.13 19.60
CA GLU A 141 2.74 6.62 20.88
C GLU A 141 1.38 5.90 20.77
N ILE A 142 1.17 5.21 19.64
CA ILE A 142 -0.09 4.54 19.35
C ILE A 142 -0.27 3.35 20.28
N ARG A 143 -1.43 3.27 20.93
CA ARG A 143 -1.84 2.13 21.74
C ARG A 143 -2.72 1.21 20.92
N HIS A 144 -2.55 -0.09 21.08
CA HIS A 144 -3.25 -1.12 20.31
C HIS A 144 -4.21 -1.89 21.23
N PRO A 145 -5.50 -1.52 21.32
CA PRO A 145 -6.45 -2.22 22.19
C PRO A 145 -6.51 -3.71 21.85
N ASN A 146 -6.42 -4.56 22.87
CA ASN A 146 -6.52 -6.00 22.70
C ASN A 146 -7.99 -6.44 22.70
N PRO A 147 -8.58 -6.90 21.57
CA PRO A 147 -9.95 -7.40 21.52
C PRO A 147 -10.14 -8.74 22.23
N HIS A 148 -9.06 -9.44 22.57
CA HIS A 148 -9.04 -10.71 23.29
C HIS A 148 -8.79 -10.56 24.79
N TYR A 149 -8.58 -9.33 25.27
CA TYR A 149 -8.28 -9.09 26.67
C TYR A 149 -9.38 -9.62 27.57
N ASP A 150 -9.00 -10.52 28.49
CA ASP A 150 -9.86 -11.02 29.56
C ASP A 150 -9.11 -10.92 30.91
N PRO A 151 -9.59 -10.10 31.87
CA PRO A 151 -8.95 -9.98 33.18
C PRO A 151 -8.94 -11.31 33.97
N ALA A 152 -9.84 -12.25 33.68
CA ALA A 152 -9.83 -13.58 34.29
C ALA A 152 -8.64 -14.42 33.80
N ALA A 153 -8.19 -14.24 32.55
CA ALA A 153 -6.99 -14.90 32.02
C ALA A 153 -5.73 -14.60 32.86
N LYS A 154 -5.71 -13.47 33.58
CA LYS A 154 -4.59 -13.10 34.47
C LYS A 154 -4.69 -13.71 35.86
N THR A 155 -5.90 -13.99 36.35
CA THR A 155 -6.14 -14.25 37.78
C THR A 155 -6.69 -15.65 38.07
N ASP A 156 -7.35 -16.31 37.12
CA ASP A 156 -7.99 -17.61 37.30
C ASP A 156 -7.16 -18.75 36.67
N PRO A 157 -6.53 -19.63 37.47
CA PRO A 157 -5.78 -20.79 36.95
C PRO A 157 -6.59 -21.78 36.12
N ALA A 158 -7.93 -21.75 36.20
CA ALA A 158 -8.80 -22.60 35.39
C ALA A 158 -9.17 -21.99 34.03
N HIS A 159 -8.82 -20.72 33.78
CA HIS A 159 -9.09 -20.05 32.51
C HIS A 159 -8.30 -20.70 31.36
N PRO A 160 -8.89 -20.94 30.17
CA PRO A 160 -8.21 -21.60 29.05
C PRO A 160 -6.95 -20.87 28.56
N HIS A 161 -6.89 -19.57 28.78
CA HIS A 161 -5.75 -18.71 28.45
C HIS A 161 -5.01 -18.20 29.69
N TYR A 162 -5.06 -18.94 30.80
CA TYR A 162 -4.40 -18.51 32.05
C TYR A 162 -2.92 -18.23 31.85
N GLY A 163 -2.50 -17.00 32.13
CA GLY A 163 -1.13 -16.55 31.99
C GLY A 163 -0.63 -16.35 30.55
N ASP A 164 -1.51 -16.38 29.54
CA ASP A 164 -1.12 -16.08 28.16
C ASP A 164 -1.14 -14.56 27.87
N PRO A 165 0.01 -13.92 27.59
CA PRO A 165 0.08 -12.47 27.36
C PRO A 165 -0.85 -11.94 26.26
N ASP A 166 -1.18 -12.79 25.27
CA ASP A 166 -2.10 -12.43 24.19
C ASP A 166 -3.54 -12.19 24.71
N TYR A 167 -3.87 -12.65 25.92
CA TYR A 167 -5.17 -12.50 26.57
C TYR A 167 -5.12 -11.74 27.91
N THR A 168 -3.97 -11.68 28.59
CA THR A 168 -3.86 -11.03 29.91
C THR A 168 -3.62 -9.53 29.87
N GLU A 169 -3.20 -8.97 28.74
CA GLU A 169 -2.84 -7.56 28.62
C GLU A 169 -3.90 -6.79 27.81
N ALA A 170 -4.35 -5.64 28.35
CA ALA A 170 -5.40 -4.83 27.73
C ALA A 170 -4.98 -4.18 26.41
N PHE A 171 -3.67 -4.12 26.14
CA PHE A 171 -3.11 -3.55 24.93
C PHE A 171 -2.02 -4.46 24.40
N TYR A 172 -2.02 -4.67 23.09
CA TYR A 172 -0.93 -5.37 22.43
C TYR A 172 0.33 -4.52 22.39
N LEU A 173 1.47 -5.17 22.61
CA LEU A 173 2.80 -4.59 22.41
C LEU A 173 3.44 -5.05 21.09
N ASP A 174 2.95 -6.18 20.56
CA ASP A 174 3.46 -6.85 19.38
C ASP A 174 2.36 -7.77 18.81
N ASP A 175 2.49 -8.22 17.57
CA ASP A 175 1.56 -9.18 16.97
C ASP A 175 1.49 -10.48 17.79
N THR A 176 0.29 -11.02 17.94
CA THR A 176 0.04 -12.23 18.73
C THR A 176 0.80 -13.44 18.19
N LYS A 177 0.99 -14.46 19.03
CA LYS A 177 1.66 -15.70 18.62
C LYS A 177 0.91 -16.40 17.50
N GLU A 178 -0.42 -16.31 17.47
CA GLU A 178 -1.23 -16.86 16.38
C GLU A 178 -0.94 -16.17 15.05
N VAL A 179 -0.98 -14.83 15.02
CA VAL A 179 -0.68 -14.03 13.82
C VAL A 179 0.71 -14.36 13.29
N LYS A 180 1.75 -14.30 14.14
CA LYS A 180 3.14 -14.59 13.75
C LYS A 180 3.35 -16.01 13.23
N ARG A 181 2.61 -16.99 13.77
CA ARG A 181 2.67 -18.37 13.27
C ARG A 181 1.93 -18.52 11.95
N PHE A 182 0.80 -17.86 11.78
CA PHE A 182 -0.08 -18.04 10.64
C PHE A 182 0.45 -17.35 9.39
N PHE A 183 0.97 -16.12 9.49
CA PHE A 183 1.41 -15.33 8.34
C PHE A 183 2.90 -15.46 8.06
N THR A 184 3.24 -15.18 6.81
CA THR A 184 4.53 -14.58 6.47
C THR A 184 4.35 -13.07 6.59
N LEU A 185 5.06 -12.46 7.53
CA LEU A 185 5.00 -11.02 7.79
C LEU A 185 6.15 -10.32 7.07
N ARG A 186 5.83 -9.18 6.43
CA ARG A 186 6.82 -8.25 5.90
C ARG A 186 6.38 -6.83 6.21
N THR A 187 7.31 -6.03 6.69
CA THR A 187 7.10 -4.59 6.80
C THR A 187 6.98 -4.01 5.40
N MET A 188 6.07 -3.08 5.18
CA MET A 188 5.98 -2.38 3.89
C MET A 188 5.83 -0.88 4.15
N TRP A 189 6.70 -0.08 3.55
CA TRP A 189 6.63 1.38 3.62
C TRP A 189 7.18 2.05 2.35
N TRP A 190 7.14 3.39 2.29
CA TRP A 190 7.79 4.10 1.20
C TRP A 190 9.30 3.93 1.31
N GLY A 191 9.99 3.75 0.18
CA GLY A 191 11.42 3.44 0.14
C GLY A 191 12.31 4.63 0.48
N TYR A 192 12.24 5.09 1.72
CA TYR A 192 13.16 6.08 2.29
C TYR A 192 14.54 5.47 2.54
N CYS A 193 15.58 6.30 2.48
CA CYS A 193 16.91 5.90 2.95
C CYS A 193 16.85 5.50 4.44
N GLN A 194 16.19 6.33 5.25
CA GLN A 194 15.94 6.07 6.67
C GLN A 194 14.47 6.26 7.04
N TRP A 195 13.94 5.40 7.89
CA TRP A 195 12.61 5.52 8.48
C TRP A 195 12.74 5.53 10.01
N HIS A 196 12.26 6.61 10.64
CA HIS A 196 12.45 6.89 12.08
C HIS A 196 13.87 6.57 12.59
N GLY A 197 14.88 7.15 11.93
CA GLY A 197 16.29 7.06 12.31
C GLY A 197 16.98 5.72 12.03
N GLN A 198 16.32 4.75 11.39
CA GLN A 198 16.94 3.48 11.01
C GLN A 198 16.99 3.31 9.49
N ARG A 199 18.01 2.62 8.99
CA ARG A 199 18.14 2.29 7.56
C ARG A 199 16.94 1.44 7.10
N PHE A 200 16.29 1.85 6.00
CA PHE A 200 15.05 1.21 5.52
C PHE A 200 15.15 0.59 4.12
N VAL A 201 15.14 1.36 3.03
CA VAL A 201 15.06 0.77 1.67
C VAL A 201 16.19 -0.23 1.39
N GLY A 202 15.89 -1.40 0.83
CA GLY A 202 16.89 -2.40 0.44
C GLY A 202 17.63 -3.09 1.60
N THR A 203 17.08 -3.01 2.82
CA THR A 203 17.57 -3.78 3.97
C THR A 203 16.92 -5.17 4.04
N GLU A 204 17.20 -5.87 5.13
CA GLU A 204 16.70 -7.22 5.42
C GLU A 204 15.31 -7.14 6.05
N ASP A 205 14.30 -7.72 5.39
CA ASP A 205 12.87 -7.84 5.72
C ASP A 205 11.92 -6.70 5.31
N PRO A 206 12.25 -5.40 5.45
CA PRO A 206 11.38 -4.33 4.96
C PRO A 206 11.26 -4.31 3.45
N TRP A 207 10.02 -4.38 2.98
CA TRP A 207 9.65 -4.15 1.60
C TRP A 207 9.37 -2.66 1.37
N SER A 208 9.51 -2.24 0.11
CA SER A 208 9.18 -0.89 -0.31
C SER A 208 8.09 -0.90 -1.37
N PHE A 209 7.13 0.02 -1.28
CA PHE A 209 6.09 0.17 -2.32
C PHE A 209 6.47 1.18 -3.42
N GLY A 210 7.65 1.79 -3.30
CA GLY A 210 8.33 2.63 -4.28
C GLY A 210 9.60 3.18 -3.66
N TYR A 211 10.29 4.12 -4.32
CA TYR A 211 11.58 4.62 -3.85
C TYR A 211 11.61 6.15 -3.86
N ALA A 212 12.04 6.77 -2.78
CA ALA A 212 12.18 8.23 -2.66
C ALA A 212 13.33 8.76 -3.53
N MET A 213 13.20 8.72 -4.86
CA MET A 213 14.32 9.03 -5.77
C MET A 213 14.71 10.51 -5.82
N GLU A 214 13.89 11.39 -5.25
CA GLU A 214 14.25 12.77 -4.94
C GLU A 214 15.35 12.87 -3.88
N ASP A 215 15.43 11.90 -2.96
CA ASP A 215 16.49 11.81 -1.97
C ASP A 215 17.81 11.43 -2.65
N THR A 216 18.82 12.27 -2.50
CA THR A 216 20.15 12.06 -3.10
C THR A 216 20.80 10.75 -2.65
N ASN A 217 20.52 10.28 -1.43
CA ASN A 217 21.03 9.02 -0.92
C ASN A 217 20.38 7.83 -1.61
N VAL A 218 19.05 7.85 -1.80
CA VAL A 218 18.32 6.78 -2.49
C VAL A 218 18.66 6.81 -3.99
N ARG A 219 18.75 7.99 -4.59
CA ARG A 219 19.18 8.19 -5.98
C ARG A 219 20.60 7.67 -6.25
N ALA A 220 21.49 7.74 -5.27
CA ALA A 220 22.86 7.23 -5.40
C ALA A 220 22.97 5.70 -5.28
N MET A 221 21.93 5.02 -4.78
CA MET A 221 21.93 3.56 -4.65
C MET A 221 21.86 2.88 -6.02
N SER A 222 22.69 1.87 -6.20
CA SER A 222 22.57 0.94 -7.32
C SER A 222 21.24 0.15 -7.24
N PRO A 223 20.74 -0.41 -8.36
CA PRO A 223 19.54 -1.24 -8.34
C PRO A 223 19.59 -2.36 -7.29
N ASP A 224 20.75 -3.00 -7.14
CA ASP A 224 20.99 -4.07 -6.16
C ASP A 224 20.89 -3.62 -4.70
N GLN A 225 21.17 -2.35 -4.42
CA GLN A 225 21.05 -1.76 -3.08
C GLN A 225 19.61 -1.31 -2.75
N LEU A 226 18.72 -1.25 -3.75
CA LEU A 226 17.30 -0.95 -3.57
C LEU A 226 16.46 -2.22 -3.31
N VAL A 227 17.01 -3.40 -3.64
CA VAL A 227 16.29 -4.68 -3.48
C VAL A 227 16.20 -5.07 -2.01
N SER A 228 14.97 -5.19 -1.51
CA SER A 228 14.66 -5.75 -0.20
C SER A 228 15.12 -7.20 -0.11
N LYS A 229 15.67 -7.62 1.03
CA LYS A 229 16.26 -8.96 1.21
C LYS A 229 15.54 -9.78 2.27
N HIS A 230 15.64 -11.10 2.19
CA HIS A 230 15.23 -12.02 3.23
C HIS A 230 16.13 -13.26 3.28
N ALA A 231 16.61 -13.60 4.48
CA ALA A 231 17.72 -14.50 4.73
C ALA A 231 18.93 -14.24 3.80
N GLY A 232 19.27 -12.96 3.57
CA GLY A 232 20.35 -12.51 2.69
C GLY A 232 20.09 -12.67 1.19
N ARG A 233 18.91 -13.17 0.79
CA ARG A 233 18.52 -13.33 -0.61
C ARG A 233 17.71 -12.12 -1.07
N LYS A 234 17.92 -11.67 -2.31
CA LYS A 234 17.04 -10.69 -2.96
C LYS A 234 15.60 -11.21 -2.94
N GLU A 235 14.69 -10.39 -2.43
CA GLU A 235 13.30 -10.79 -2.24
C GLU A 235 12.35 -9.91 -3.05
N GLN A 236 12.36 -8.59 -2.83
CA GLN A 236 11.36 -7.68 -3.39
C GLN A 236 11.97 -6.42 -4.01
N VAL A 237 11.45 -6.03 -5.18
CA VAL A 237 11.67 -4.71 -5.82
C VAL A 237 10.33 -4.03 -6.03
N ALA A 238 10.30 -2.73 -5.76
CA ALA A 238 9.22 -1.86 -6.17
C ALA A 238 9.42 -1.38 -7.61
N VAL A 239 8.37 -1.48 -8.42
CA VAL A 239 8.29 -0.81 -9.73
C VAL A 239 7.09 0.10 -9.69
N THR A 240 7.30 1.37 -10.03
CA THR A 240 6.27 2.40 -10.03
C THR A 240 6.22 3.13 -11.38
N PRO A 241 5.05 3.63 -11.85
CA PRO A 241 4.93 4.47 -13.04
C PRO A 241 5.16 5.95 -12.73
N GLY A 242 5.30 6.31 -11.46
CA GLY A 242 5.64 7.63 -10.96
C GLY A 242 6.03 7.56 -9.47
N GLN A 243 6.33 8.71 -8.88
CA GLN A 243 6.68 8.80 -7.46
C GLN A 243 5.49 9.07 -6.54
N HIS A 244 5.75 9.07 -5.24
CA HIS A 244 4.75 9.34 -4.21
C HIS A 244 4.14 10.75 -4.39
N ALA A 245 2.82 10.88 -4.23
CA ALA A 245 2.10 12.11 -4.54
C ALA A 245 2.49 13.32 -3.67
N SER A 246 3.12 13.06 -2.51
CA SER A 246 3.63 14.12 -1.62
C SER A 246 5.05 14.60 -1.99
N THR A 247 5.65 14.07 -3.05
CA THR A 247 6.98 14.46 -3.53
C THR A 247 6.84 15.36 -4.75
N THR A 248 7.83 16.22 -5.00
CA THR A 248 7.88 17.08 -6.19
C THR A 248 8.41 16.34 -7.42
N VAL A 249 8.22 15.02 -7.50
CA VAL A 249 8.72 14.19 -8.60
C VAL A 249 7.58 13.68 -9.46
N GLY A 250 7.64 14.03 -10.74
CA GLY A 250 6.67 13.69 -11.76
C GLY A 250 6.96 12.37 -12.48
N LYS A 251 6.08 12.05 -13.43
CA LYS A 251 5.99 10.73 -14.10
C LYS A 251 7.02 10.53 -15.22
N SER A 252 7.78 11.57 -15.57
CA SER A 252 8.82 11.53 -16.60
C SER A 252 10.23 11.70 -16.02
N TRP A 253 10.36 11.65 -14.70
CA TRP A 253 11.63 11.74 -13.99
C TRP A 253 12.60 10.64 -14.41
N THR A 254 13.91 10.94 -14.40
CA THR A 254 14.98 9.94 -14.60
C THR A 254 16.08 10.06 -13.56
N ARG A 255 16.77 8.95 -13.28
CA ARG A 255 17.92 8.96 -12.34
C ARG A 255 19.05 9.87 -12.80
N GLU A 256 19.22 10.04 -14.10
CA GLU A 256 20.31 10.79 -14.72
C GLU A 256 19.99 12.29 -14.72
N HIS A 257 18.78 12.65 -15.15
CA HIS A 257 18.43 14.05 -15.44
C HIS A 257 17.47 14.67 -14.42
N GLY A 258 16.88 13.87 -13.53
CA GLY A 258 15.92 14.36 -12.55
C GLY A 258 14.55 14.63 -13.18
N GLU A 259 13.82 15.59 -12.61
CA GLU A 259 12.55 16.06 -13.17
C GLU A 259 12.86 16.92 -14.41
N PRO A 260 12.26 16.62 -15.57
CA PRO A 260 12.34 17.51 -16.72
C PRO A 260 11.66 18.86 -16.49
N ASP A 261 11.97 19.86 -17.32
CA ASP A 261 11.27 21.14 -17.31
C ASP A 261 9.77 20.93 -17.57
N LEU A 262 8.94 21.59 -16.76
CA LEU A 262 7.49 21.51 -16.81
C LEU A 262 6.89 22.78 -17.43
N ASN A 263 5.83 22.63 -18.20
CA ASN A 263 5.05 23.74 -18.73
C ASN A 263 4.04 24.28 -17.70
N GLU A 264 3.24 25.26 -18.09
CA GLU A 264 2.19 25.90 -17.27
C GLU A 264 1.08 24.96 -16.76
N TYR A 265 1.06 23.70 -17.18
CA TYR A 265 0.11 22.66 -16.77
C TYR A 265 0.77 21.55 -15.93
N ASP A 266 1.98 21.76 -15.42
CA ASP A 266 2.80 20.75 -14.72
C ASP A 266 3.04 19.49 -15.56
N LEU A 267 3.05 19.63 -16.89
CA LEU A 267 3.38 18.56 -17.83
C LEU A 267 4.79 18.80 -18.35
N PRO A 268 5.62 17.75 -18.50
CA PRO A 268 6.95 18.00 -19.02
C PRO A 268 6.91 18.52 -20.45
N GLU A 269 7.71 19.54 -20.72
CA GLU A 269 7.85 20.17 -22.03
C GLU A 269 8.51 19.21 -23.01
N SER A 270 9.50 18.47 -22.54
CA SER A 270 10.20 17.42 -23.26
C SER A 270 10.83 16.42 -22.30
N ALA A 271 11.17 15.23 -22.78
CA ALA A 271 11.97 14.28 -22.02
C ALA A 271 12.83 13.42 -22.94
N ASP A 272 13.97 12.97 -22.42
CA ASP A 272 14.82 12.00 -23.09
C ASP A 272 14.15 10.64 -23.14
N VAL A 273 14.16 10.03 -24.33
CA VAL A 273 13.59 8.70 -24.56
C VAL A 273 14.74 7.73 -24.85
N PRO A 274 15.24 6.99 -23.83
CA PRO A 274 16.52 6.28 -23.94
C PRO A 274 16.60 5.28 -25.10
N TRP A 275 15.50 4.59 -25.40
CA TRP A 275 15.46 3.60 -26.49
C TRP A 275 15.43 4.20 -27.89
N PHE A 276 15.14 5.49 -28.03
CA PHE A 276 15.31 6.22 -29.30
C PHE A 276 16.60 7.05 -29.34
N GLY A 277 17.23 7.31 -28.19
CA GLY A 277 18.43 8.14 -28.10
C GLY A 277 18.18 9.60 -28.47
N ILE A 278 16.95 10.09 -28.31
CA ILE A 278 16.53 11.46 -28.64
C ILE A 278 15.62 12.04 -27.56
N THR A 279 15.59 13.37 -27.47
CA THR A 279 14.64 14.13 -26.67
C THR A 279 13.36 14.38 -27.48
N ILE A 280 12.19 14.18 -26.86
CA ILE A 280 10.88 14.35 -27.51
C ILE A 280 10.02 15.33 -26.69
N GLU A 281 9.44 16.34 -27.33
CA GLU A 281 8.55 17.32 -26.67
C GLU A 281 7.24 16.64 -26.19
N ASN A 282 6.48 16.04 -27.10
CA ASN A 282 5.25 15.31 -26.76
C ASN A 282 5.51 13.85 -26.37
N HIS A 283 6.39 13.64 -25.40
CA HIS A 283 6.81 12.33 -24.88
C HIS A 283 5.72 11.61 -24.04
N LYS A 284 4.53 12.21 -23.89
CA LYS A 284 3.42 11.70 -23.08
C LYS A 284 2.98 10.33 -23.65
N GLY A 285 3.01 9.29 -22.83
CA GLY A 285 2.64 7.92 -23.22
C GLY A 285 3.81 6.96 -23.47
N TYR A 286 5.06 7.44 -23.45
CA TYR A 286 6.22 6.56 -23.58
C TYR A 286 6.58 5.79 -22.29
N GLY A 287 6.07 6.21 -21.13
CA GLY A 287 6.30 5.49 -19.87
C GLY A 287 7.77 5.41 -19.45
N ILE A 288 8.54 6.47 -19.69
CA ILE A 288 10.01 6.50 -19.52
C ILE A 288 10.43 6.09 -18.09
N TYR A 289 9.83 6.71 -17.07
CA TYR A 289 10.10 6.39 -15.66
C TYR A 289 9.74 4.92 -15.34
N PHE A 290 8.58 4.45 -15.80
CA PHE A 290 8.14 3.08 -15.61
C PHE A 290 9.13 2.08 -16.22
N GLN A 291 9.55 2.34 -17.46
CA GLN A 291 10.52 1.50 -18.17
C GLN A 291 11.85 1.44 -17.42
N GLN A 292 12.34 2.59 -16.91
CA GLN A 292 13.58 2.61 -16.12
C GLN A 292 13.46 1.76 -14.84
N ARG A 293 12.37 1.88 -14.08
CA ARG A 293 12.14 1.04 -12.89
C ARG A 293 11.99 -0.44 -13.26
N TRP A 294 11.37 -0.75 -14.40
CA TRP A 294 11.16 -2.10 -14.88
C TRP A 294 12.46 -2.81 -15.29
N ASP A 295 13.40 -2.06 -15.88
CA ASP A 295 14.70 -2.56 -16.30
C ASP A 295 15.65 -2.76 -15.10
N GLU A 296 15.47 -1.98 -14.03
CA GLU A 296 16.17 -2.17 -12.75
C GLU A 296 15.67 -3.41 -11.96
N ALA A 297 14.51 -3.97 -12.30
CA ALA A 297 13.86 -5.02 -11.53
C ALA A 297 14.29 -6.45 -11.91
N ASP A 298 15.14 -7.06 -11.07
CA ASP A 298 15.53 -8.47 -11.12
C ASP A 298 15.41 -9.27 -9.79
N PRO A 299 14.30 -9.18 -9.02
CA PRO A 299 14.03 -10.06 -7.87
C PRO A 299 13.07 -11.22 -8.20
N PRO A 300 12.88 -12.17 -7.26
CA PRO A 300 11.80 -13.15 -7.35
C PRO A 300 10.40 -12.52 -7.19
N PHE A 301 10.26 -11.40 -6.47
CA PHE A 301 8.98 -10.70 -6.29
C PHE A 301 9.04 -9.24 -6.77
N ILE A 302 8.16 -8.87 -7.69
CA ILE A 302 7.99 -7.48 -8.13
C ILE A 302 6.69 -6.95 -7.53
N TYR A 303 6.80 -5.89 -6.73
CA TYR A 303 5.66 -5.08 -6.32
C TYR A 303 5.40 -4.03 -7.39
N LEU A 304 4.23 -4.09 -8.02
CA LEU A 304 3.82 -3.10 -9.00
C LEU A 304 2.85 -2.10 -8.35
N LYS A 305 3.35 -0.91 -8.02
CA LYS A 305 2.53 0.29 -7.81
C LYS A 305 2.49 1.03 -9.15
N ASP A 306 1.55 1.90 -9.49
CA ASP A 306 0.22 2.01 -8.95
C ASP A 306 -0.78 1.63 -10.03
N TRP A 307 -1.89 0.98 -9.65
CA TRP A 307 -3.02 0.81 -10.55
C TRP A 307 -4.10 1.86 -10.29
N ASN A 308 -4.31 2.26 -9.02
CA ASN A 308 -5.39 3.16 -8.64
C ASN A 308 -5.25 3.82 -7.25
N GLU A 309 -4.07 3.84 -6.62
CA GLU A 309 -3.80 4.68 -5.46
C GLU A 309 -3.58 6.13 -5.94
N TRP A 310 -4.73 6.74 -6.19
CA TRP A 310 -4.89 8.17 -6.31
C TRP A 310 -4.96 8.71 -4.89
N ILE A 311 -3.87 9.32 -4.42
CA ILE A 311 -3.98 10.26 -3.32
C ILE A 311 -4.67 11.48 -3.92
N ALA A 312 -5.95 11.65 -3.60
CA ALA A 312 -6.67 12.91 -3.75
C ALA A 312 -6.02 13.94 -2.81
N GLY A 313 -4.78 14.30 -3.09
CA GLY A 313 -4.05 15.34 -2.40
C GLY A 313 -4.67 16.64 -2.84
N LYS A 314 -5.39 17.29 -1.92
CA LYS A 314 -5.88 18.66 -2.07
C LYS A 314 -4.68 19.61 -2.09
N PHE A 315 -3.93 19.66 -3.18
CA PHE A 315 -2.86 20.64 -3.38
C PHE A 315 -2.69 20.94 -4.87
N VAL A 316 -3.40 21.96 -5.37
CA VAL A 316 -2.84 23.11 -6.08
C VAL A 316 -3.69 24.33 -5.74
#